data_AF-A0A7C0YKT7-F1
#
_entry.id   AF-A0A7C0YKT7-F1
#
_cell.length_a   1.000
_cell.length_b   1.000
_cell.length_c   1.000
_cell.angle_alpha   90.00
_cell.angle_beta   90.00
_cell.angle_gamma   90.00
#
_symmetry.space_group_name_H-M   'P 1'
#
loop_
_entity.id
_entity.type
_entity.pdbx_description
1 polymer ?
#
loop_
_entity_poly.entity_id
_entity_poly.type
_entity_poly.pdbx_seq_one_letter_code
_entity_poly.pdbx_strand_id
1 'polypeptide(L)'
;MTLTILCEGKRDCTFLEKIVNDSLRVVNYHEKDKILREIIDRSLMAKVNVIIENGKQKLIKNINLIVSKLRSIRQTASILAIIDLDTNKVEASESLTGKIEKNIKSLINDPRRFHVLKPSLSSKRESSCYHVINVTYHRGVKVNLHVITIPIDLEHWVKNARDLQDLSKHSWFKTLVNLLEKHGVRTRTLTLKT
;
A
#
# COMPACT_ATOMS: atom_id res chain seq x y z
N MET A 1 14.38 3.42 4.66
CA MET A 1 13.61 3.17 3.42
C MET A 1 12.30 3.93 3.56
N THR A 2 11.87 4.65 2.52
CA THR A 2 10.61 5.42 2.57
C THR A 2 9.44 4.53 2.18
N LEU A 3 8.40 4.49 3.01
CA LEU A 3 7.14 3.78 2.70
C LEU A 3 6.12 4.79 2.15
N THR A 4 5.49 4.44 1.03
CA THR A 4 4.34 5.20 0.52
C THR A 4 3.07 4.42 0.80
N ILE A 5 2.12 5.04 1.50
CA ILE A 5 0.83 4.45 1.81
C ILE A 5 -0.22 5.10 0.90
N LEU A 6 -1.00 4.27 0.21
CA LEU A 6 -2.19 4.67 -0.54
C LEU A 6 -3.40 4.25 0.28
N CYS A 7 -4.26 5.22 0.61
CA CYS A 7 -5.51 4.97 1.30
C CYS A 7 -6.69 5.57 0.54
N GLU A 8 -7.88 5.03 0.79
CA GLU A 8 -9.08 5.41 0.05
C GLU A 8 -9.55 6.81 0.43
N GLY A 9 -9.56 7.12 1.72
CA GLY A 9 -10.15 8.35 2.22
C GLY A 9 -9.38 9.01 3.35
N LYS A 10 -9.82 10.23 3.70
CA LYS A 10 -9.27 10.99 4.84
C LYS A 10 -9.40 10.22 6.16
N ARG A 11 -10.44 9.41 6.32
CA ARG A 11 -10.67 8.60 7.52
C ARG A 11 -9.58 7.56 7.73
N ASP A 12 -9.13 6.91 6.67
CA ASP A 12 -8.04 5.94 6.72
C ASP A 12 -6.73 6.64 7.14
N CYS A 13 -6.50 7.85 6.64
CA CYS A 13 -5.38 8.67 7.07
C CYS A 13 -5.48 8.99 8.58
N THR A 14 -6.64 9.43 9.06
CA THR A 14 -6.87 9.67 10.49
C THR A 14 -6.70 8.40 11.33
N PHE A 15 -7.07 7.24 10.78
CA PHE A 15 -6.81 5.96 11.43
C PHE A 15 -5.31 5.65 11.52
N LEU A 16 -4.56 5.87 10.44
CA LEU A 16 -3.10 5.71 10.42
C LEU A 16 -2.40 6.68 11.40
N GLU A 17 -2.88 7.92 11.53
CA GLU A 17 -2.37 8.89 12.52
C GLU A 17 -2.54 8.42 13.97
N LYS A 18 -3.53 7.56 14.23
CA LYS A 18 -3.71 6.93 15.54
C LYS A 18 -2.73 5.79 15.77
N ILE A 19 -2.28 5.10 14.73
CA ILE A 19 -1.38 3.93 14.85
C ILE A 19 0.08 4.35 14.79
N VAL A 20 0.42 5.29 13.91
CA VAL A 20 1.81 5.66 13.61
C VAL A 20 2.27 6.73 14.59
N ASN A 21 3.45 6.51 15.19
CA ASN A 21 4.12 7.46 16.07
C ASN A 21 5.03 8.44 15.33
N ASP A 22 5.44 8.08 14.11
CA ASP A 22 6.23 8.96 13.27
C ASP A 22 5.35 10.03 12.58
N SER A 23 5.95 11.15 12.19
CA SER A 23 5.24 12.18 11.43
C SER A 23 4.80 11.63 10.08
N LEU A 24 3.48 11.60 9.85
CA LEU A 24 2.89 11.28 8.55
C LEU A 24 2.88 12.54 7.69
N ARG A 25 3.48 12.50 6.51
CA ARG A 25 3.29 13.55 5.51
C ARG A 25 2.09 13.18 4.65
N VAL A 26 0.99 13.92 4.80
CA VAL A 26 -0.17 13.81 3.91
C VAL A 26 0.13 14.56 2.63
N VAL A 27 -0.12 13.90 1.51
CA VAL A 27 0.27 14.35 0.18
C VAL A 27 -0.99 14.62 -0.64
N ASN A 28 -1.05 15.80 -1.24
CA ASN A 28 -2.11 16.09 -2.20
C ASN A 28 -1.90 15.24 -3.47
N TYR A 29 -2.98 14.62 -3.94
CA TYR A 29 -2.99 13.82 -5.16
C TYR A 29 -2.41 14.55 -6.38
N HIS A 30 -2.63 15.86 -6.49
CA HIS A 30 -2.10 16.66 -7.60
C HIS A 30 -0.56 16.74 -7.61
N GLU A 31 0.10 16.47 -6.48
CA GLU A 31 1.56 16.44 -6.36
C GLU A 31 2.15 15.03 -6.53
N LYS A 32 1.34 14.04 -6.92
CA LYS A 32 1.76 12.62 -6.99
C LYS A 32 3.01 12.42 -7.85
N ASP A 33 3.11 13.09 -9.00
CA ASP A 33 4.28 12.96 -9.87
C ASP A 33 5.52 13.62 -9.28
N LYS A 34 5.33 14.75 -8.57
CA LYS A 34 6.38 15.41 -7.81
C LYS A 34 6.88 14.48 -6.71
N ILE A 35 6.00 13.83 -5.97
CA ILE A 35 6.41 12.95 -4.86
C ILE A 35 6.96 11.61 -5.30
N LEU A 36 6.44 11.00 -6.38
CA LEU A 36 7.11 9.86 -6.98
C LEU A 36 8.53 10.24 -7.41
N ARG A 37 8.75 11.45 -7.95
CA ARG A 37 10.09 11.99 -8.25
C ARG A 37 10.91 12.30 -7.00
N GLU A 38 10.34 12.87 -5.96
CA GLU A 38 11.07 13.13 -4.70
C GLU A 38 11.44 11.82 -3.96
N ILE A 39 10.62 10.76 -4.08
CA ILE A 39 10.96 9.39 -3.66
C ILE A 39 12.13 8.86 -4.50
N ILE A 40 12.15 9.13 -5.82
CA ILE A 40 13.24 8.77 -6.73
C ILE A 40 14.55 9.48 -6.33
N ASP A 41 14.48 10.77 -5.98
CA ASP A 41 15.62 11.66 -5.78
C ASP A 41 16.13 11.71 -4.32
N ARG A 42 15.55 10.91 -3.41
CA ARG A 42 15.87 10.88 -1.96
C ARG A 42 15.75 12.23 -1.23
N SER A 43 15.02 13.20 -1.80
CA SER A 43 14.84 14.51 -1.15
C SER A 43 13.81 14.46 -0.01
N LEU A 44 13.06 13.35 0.12
CA LEU A 44 12.08 13.18 1.18
C LEU A 44 12.72 12.68 2.47
N MET A 45 12.74 13.55 3.48
CA MET A 45 13.11 13.18 4.85
C MET A 45 12.02 12.39 5.59
N ALA A 46 10.78 12.40 5.10
CA ALA A 46 9.68 11.68 5.74
C ALA A 46 9.81 10.17 5.56
N LYS A 47 9.74 9.41 6.66
CA LYS A 47 9.73 7.93 6.65
C LYS A 47 8.47 7.37 5.98
N VAL A 48 7.34 8.08 6.10
CA VAL A 48 6.03 7.66 5.57
C VAL A 48 5.35 8.82 4.85
N ASN A 49 4.95 8.57 3.60
CA ASN A 49 4.10 9.46 2.82
C ASN A 49 2.71 8.83 2.66
N VAL A 50 1.64 9.58 2.89
CA VAL A 50 0.27 9.10 2.76
C VAL A 50 -0.41 9.85 1.60
N ILE A 51 -0.89 9.10 0.61
CA ILE A 51 -1.66 9.62 -0.53
C ILE A 51 -3.11 9.19 -0.36
N ILE A 52 -4.02 10.17 -0.28
CA ILE A 52 -5.46 9.94 -0.19
C ILE A 52 -6.03 9.92 -1.61
N GLU A 53 -6.54 8.76 -2.05
CA GLU A 53 -6.95 8.53 -3.43
C GLU A 53 -8.44 8.88 -3.70
N ASN A 54 -9.21 9.22 -2.65
CA ASN A 54 -10.63 9.60 -2.68
C ASN A 54 -11.54 8.53 -3.29
N GLY A 55 -11.38 7.28 -2.82
CA GLY A 55 -12.24 6.13 -3.07
C GLY A 55 -11.53 4.92 -3.71
N LYS A 56 -12.03 3.72 -3.41
CA LYS A 56 -11.56 2.40 -3.89
C LYS A 56 -11.18 2.34 -5.36
N GLN A 57 -12.09 2.74 -6.25
CA GLN A 57 -11.87 2.65 -7.70
C GLN A 57 -10.72 3.56 -8.16
N LYS A 58 -10.62 4.76 -7.58
CA LYS A 58 -9.51 5.67 -7.86
C LYS A 58 -8.21 5.08 -7.32
N LEU A 59 -8.19 4.55 -6.09
CA LEU A 59 -7.03 3.88 -5.51
C LEU A 59 -6.51 2.76 -6.43
N ILE A 60 -7.37 1.85 -6.88
CA ILE A 60 -6.99 0.75 -7.78
C ILE A 60 -6.42 1.27 -9.10
N LYS A 61 -7.09 2.25 -9.73
CA LYS A 61 -6.60 2.90 -10.95
C LYS A 61 -5.22 3.53 -10.73
N ASN A 62 -5.01 4.08 -9.54
CA ASN A 62 -3.82 4.79 -9.15
C ASN A 62 -2.63 3.90 -8.81
N ILE A 63 -2.87 2.69 -8.31
CA ILE A 63 -1.86 1.63 -8.23
C ILE A 63 -1.28 1.36 -9.62
N ASN A 64 -2.14 1.16 -10.63
CA ASN A 64 -1.69 0.89 -12.00
C ASN A 64 -0.86 2.04 -12.57
N LEU A 65 -1.29 3.29 -12.32
CA LEU A 65 -0.55 4.48 -12.73
C LEU A 65 0.84 4.53 -12.09
N ILE A 66 0.93 4.25 -10.79
CA ILE A 66 2.21 4.23 -10.07
C ILE A 66 3.13 3.17 -10.68
N VAL A 67 2.68 1.92 -10.79
CA VAL A 67 3.46 0.84 -11.42
C VAL A 67 3.94 1.23 -12.83
N SER A 68 3.13 1.93 -13.62
CA SER A 68 3.59 2.41 -14.93
C SER A 68 4.67 3.49 -14.85
N LYS A 69 4.56 4.43 -13.92
CA LYS A 69 5.48 5.57 -13.78
C LYS A 69 6.80 5.14 -13.14
N LEU A 70 6.77 4.14 -12.27
CA LEU A 70 7.93 3.68 -11.53
C LEU A 70 8.93 2.84 -12.36
N ARG A 71 8.66 2.61 -13.65
CA ARG A 71 9.68 2.10 -14.59
C ARG A 71 10.92 2.99 -14.68
N SER A 72 10.77 4.28 -14.35
CA SER A 72 11.83 5.27 -14.42
C SER A 72 12.59 5.44 -13.09
N ILE A 73 12.22 4.74 -12.01
CA ILE A 73 12.99 4.84 -10.75
C ILE A 73 14.30 4.05 -10.87
N ARG A 74 15.33 4.59 -10.23
CA ARG A 74 16.64 3.95 -10.05
C ARG A 74 16.72 3.07 -8.78
N GLN A 75 15.66 2.99 -7.98
CA GLN A 75 15.67 2.36 -6.66
C GLN A 75 14.41 1.55 -6.40
N THR A 76 14.53 0.53 -5.54
CA THR A 76 13.38 -0.28 -5.13
C THR A 76 12.42 0.55 -4.28
N ALA A 77 11.13 0.50 -4.62
CA ALA A 77 10.07 1.21 -3.91
C ALA A 77 9.13 0.21 -3.22
N SER A 78 8.74 0.52 -1.98
CA SER A 78 7.66 -0.19 -1.28
C SER A 78 6.42 0.70 -1.20
N ILE A 79 5.30 0.17 -1.67
CA ILE A 79 4.00 0.83 -1.65
C ILE A 79 3.06 -0.04 -0.84
N LEU A 80 2.37 0.54 0.13
CA LEU A 80 1.30 -0.11 0.88
C LEU A 80 -0.04 0.45 0.42
N ALA A 81 -0.87 -0.39 -0.18
CA ALA A 81 -2.26 -0.11 -0.47
C ALA A 81 -3.15 -0.70 0.63
N ILE A 82 -3.93 0.16 1.29
CA ILE A 82 -4.95 -0.23 2.25
C ILE A 82 -6.30 -0.10 1.56
N ILE A 83 -7.03 -1.22 1.44
CA ILE A 83 -8.28 -1.27 0.68
C ILE A 83 -9.33 -1.94 1.56
N ASP A 84 -10.50 -1.34 1.70
CA ASP A 84 -11.59 -1.97 2.42
C ASP A 84 -12.35 -2.96 1.53
N LEU A 85 -12.95 -3.96 2.17
CA LEU A 85 -13.82 -4.94 1.52
C LEU A 85 -15.26 -4.61 1.91
N ASP A 86 -16.18 -4.72 0.95
CA ASP A 86 -17.61 -4.55 1.22
C ASP A 86 -18.20 -5.79 1.94
N THR A 87 -17.35 -6.76 2.31
CA THR A 87 -17.71 -8.04 2.92
C THR A 87 -16.53 -8.61 3.71
N ASN A 88 -16.81 -9.50 4.67
CA ASN A 88 -15.80 -10.22 5.46
C ASN A 88 -15.27 -11.48 4.78
N LYS A 89 -15.69 -11.76 3.54
CA LYS A 89 -15.35 -12.97 2.80
C LYS A 89 -13.90 -12.93 2.30
N VAL A 90 -13.15 -14.01 2.55
CA VAL A 90 -11.75 -14.14 2.13
C VAL A 90 -11.63 -14.14 0.60
N GLU A 91 -12.60 -14.72 -0.08
CA GLU A 91 -12.69 -14.77 -1.55
C GLU A 91 -12.77 -13.36 -2.16
N ALA A 92 -13.30 -12.37 -1.41
CA ALA A 92 -13.34 -10.99 -1.87
C ALA A 92 -11.94 -10.36 -1.91
N SER A 93 -11.08 -10.66 -0.93
CA SER A 93 -9.67 -10.25 -0.90
C SER A 93 -8.89 -10.84 -2.07
N GLU A 94 -9.07 -12.14 -2.33
CA GLU A 94 -8.41 -12.84 -3.44
C GLU A 94 -8.88 -12.31 -4.81
N SER A 95 -10.19 -12.11 -4.97
CA SER A 95 -10.77 -11.55 -6.18
C SER A 95 -10.26 -10.13 -6.46
N LEU A 96 -10.21 -9.27 -5.44
CA LEU A 96 -9.71 -7.90 -5.56
C LEU A 96 -8.22 -7.88 -5.93
N THR A 97 -7.41 -8.66 -5.22
CA THR A 97 -5.96 -8.74 -5.47
C THR A 97 -5.69 -9.32 -6.86
N GLY A 98 -6.42 -10.36 -7.27
CA GLY A 98 -6.32 -10.94 -8.60
C GLY A 98 -6.69 -9.96 -9.71
N LYS A 99 -7.68 -9.07 -9.48
CA LYS A 99 -8.00 -7.96 -10.40
C LYS A 99 -6.84 -6.96 -10.50
N ILE A 100 -6.24 -6.56 -9.37
CA ILE A 100 -5.08 -5.67 -9.35
C ILE A 100 -3.91 -6.31 -10.11
N GLU A 101 -3.61 -7.58 -9.83
CA GLU A 101 -2.54 -8.33 -10.49
C GLU A 101 -2.79 -8.42 -12.01
N LYS A 102 -4.01 -8.77 -12.44
CA LYS A 102 -4.37 -8.84 -13.87
C LYS A 102 -4.19 -7.49 -14.56
N ASN A 103 -4.57 -6.40 -13.91
CA ASN A 103 -4.41 -5.05 -14.44
C ASN A 103 -2.93 -4.68 -14.59
N ILE A 104 -2.11 -4.96 -13.58
CA ILE A 104 -0.66 -4.75 -13.64
C ILE A 104 -0.04 -5.60 -14.74
N LYS A 105 -0.43 -6.88 -14.84
CA LYS A 105 0.03 -7.82 -15.88
C LYS A 105 -0.30 -7.30 -17.28
N SER A 106 -1.52 -6.80 -17.48
CA SER A 106 -1.91 -6.17 -18.75
C SER A 106 -1.05 -4.95 -19.05
N LEU A 107 -0.75 -4.12 -18.05
CA LEU A 107 0.04 -2.90 -18.20
C LEU A 107 1.51 -3.19 -18.54
N ILE A 108 2.14 -4.19 -17.92
CA ILE A 108 3.54 -4.56 -18.22
C ILE A 108 3.67 -5.31 -19.55
N ASN A 109 2.57 -5.89 -20.05
CA ASN A 109 2.52 -6.54 -21.36
C ASN A 109 2.24 -5.55 -22.50
N ASP A 110 1.92 -4.28 -22.21
CA ASP A 110 1.61 -3.27 -23.23
C ASP A 110 2.88 -2.91 -24.03
N PRO A 111 2.96 -3.27 -25.32
CA PRO A 111 4.15 -3.03 -26.15
C PRO A 111 4.41 -1.53 -26.36
N ARG A 112 3.39 -0.67 -26.24
CA ARG A 112 3.58 0.79 -26.32
C ARG A 112 4.32 1.33 -25.10
N ARG A 113 4.27 0.62 -23.97
CA ARG A 113 4.92 1.02 -22.71
C ARG A 113 6.27 0.35 -22.51
N PHE A 114 6.39 -0.91 -22.93
CA PHE A 114 7.57 -1.75 -22.72
C PHE A 114 7.98 -2.44 -24.03
N HIS A 115 8.50 -1.65 -24.97
CA HIS A 115 8.85 -2.10 -26.31
C HIS A 115 10.15 -2.94 -26.37
N VAL A 116 11.15 -2.62 -25.54
CA VAL A 116 12.45 -3.34 -25.54
C VAL A 116 12.49 -4.39 -24.45
N LEU A 117 12.19 -4.00 -23.21
CA LEU A 117 12.46 -4.80 -22.02
C LEU A 117 11.25 -4.82 -21.12
N LYS A 118 10.63 -5.99 -21.07
CA LYS A 118 9.41 -6.25 -20.32
C LYS A 118 9.73 -6.51 -18.84
N PRO A 119 9.03 -5.84 -17.89
CA PRO A 119 9.13 -6.18 -16.48
C PRO A 119 8.62 -7.59 -16.20
N SER A 120 9.16 -8.25 -15.19
CA SER A 120 8.57 -9.47 -14.64
C SER A 120 7.61 -9.15 -13.49
N LEU A 121 6.63 -10.01 -13.31
CA LEU A 121 5.61 -9.92 -12.25
C LEU A 121 5.65 -11.19 -11.43
N SER A 122 5.67 -11.06 -10.10
CA SER A 122 5.37 -12.16 -9.19
C SER A 122 4.39 -11.70 -8.13
N SER A 123 3.50 -12.59 -7.70
CA SER A 123 2.59 -12.33 -6.60
C SER A 123 2.72 -13.44 -5.56
N LYS A 124 2.56 -13.07 -4.29
CA LYS A 124 2.57 -14.00 -3.17
C LYS A 124 1.51 -13.61 -2.16
N ARG A 125 0.72 -14.59 -1.73
CA ARG A 125 -0.16 -14.46 -0.57
C ARG A 125 0.65 -14.71 0.69
N GLU A 126 0.64 -13.74 1.61
CA GLU A 126 1.31 -13.86 2.91
C GLU A 126 0.30 -14.18 4.02
N SER A 127 -0.95 -13.72 3.90
CA SER A 127 -2.06 -14.11 4.79
C SER A 127 -3.42 -13.99 4.07
N SER A 128 -4.52 -14.25 4.76
CA SER A 128 -5.87 -14.10 4.19
C SER A 128 -6.20 -12.67 3.75
N CYS A 129 -5.59 -11.68 4.39
CA CYS A 129 -5.83 -10.25 4.19
C CYS A 129 -4.62 -9.49 3.63
N TYR A 130 -3.53 -10.20 3.29
CA TYR A 130 -2.29 -9.57 2.85
C TYR A 130 -1.63 -10.31 1.70
N HIS A 131 -1.41 -9.56 0.63
CA HIS A 131 -0.75 -10.00 -0.59
C HIS A 131 0.40 -9.07 -0.94
N VAL A 132 1.43 -9.62 -1.58
CA VAL A 132 2.56 -8.86 -2.11
C VAL A 132 2.62 -9.11 -3.60
N ILE A 133 2.56 -8.03 -4.38
CA ILE A 133 2.74 -8.03 -5.83
C ILE A 133 4.07 -7.33 -6.12
N ASN A 134 5.02 -8.04 -6.70
CA ASN A 134 6.34 -7.52 -7.04
C ASN A 134 6.46 -7.35 -8.56
N VAL A 135 6.81 -6.14 -8.97
CA VAL A 135 7.17 -5.83 -10.36
C VAL A 135 8.67 -5.60 -10.43
N THR A 136 9.39 -6.43 -11.18
CA THR A 136 10.85 -6.28 -11.35
C THR A 136 11.17 -5.76 -12.74
N TYR A 137 11.83 -4.61 -12.81
CA TYR A 137 12.28 -4.00 -14.06
C TYR A 137 13.67 -4.50 -14.44
N HIS A 138 14.05 -4.33 -15.70
CA HIS A 138 15.28 -4.91 -16.28
C HIS A 138 16.58 -4.60 -15.53
N ARG A 139 16.67 -3.47 -14.82
CA ARG A 139 17.84 -3.09 -14.01
C ARG A 139 17.86 -3.70 -12.60
N GLY A 140 17.02 -4.70 -12.34
CA GLY A 140 16.86 -5.33 -11.02
C GLY A 140 16.07 -4.47 -10.01
N VAL A 141 15.65 -3.27 -10.40
CA VAL A 141 14.80 -2.39 -9.59
C VAL A 141 13.43 -3.02 -9.41
N LYS A 142 12.90 -2.98 -8.19
CA LYS A 142 11.61 -3.58 -7.85
C LYS A 142 10.61 -2.55 -7.36
N VAL A 143 9.34 -2.77 -7.68
CA VAL A 143 8.22 -2.15 -6.98
C VAL A 143 7.51 -3.25 -6.21
N ASN A 144 7.56 -3.15 -4.89
CA ASN A 144 6.88 -4.07 -3.98
C ASN A 144 5.56 -3.41 -3.59
N LEU A 145 4.47 -3.90 -4.14
CA LEU A 145 3.12 -3.48 -3.79
C LEU A 145 2.56 -4.42 -2.72
N HIS A 146 2.47 -3.92 -1.51
CA HIS A 146 1.81 -4.55 -0.38
C HIS A 146 0.33 -4.21 -0.42
N VAL A 147 -0.55 -5.19 -0.57
CA VAL A 147 -1.99 -5.00 -0.57
C VAL A 147 -2.55 -5.58 0.72
N ILE A 148 -3.04 -4.72 1.61
CA ILE A 148 -3.77 -5.12 2.81
C ILE A 148 -5.24 -4.84 2.59
N THR A 149 -6.05 -5.89 2.71
CA THR A 149 -7.50 -5.79 2.64
C THR A 149 -8.10 -5.76 4.04
N ILE A 150 -8.97 -4.80 4.31
CA ILE A 150 -9.65 -4.67 5.59
C ILE A 150 -11.05 -5.28 5.47
N PRO A 151 -11.43 -6.23 6.34
CA PRO A 151 -12.77 -6.81 6.33
C PRO A 151 -13.79 -5.76 6.82
N ILE A 152 -14.71 -5.31 5.95
CA ILE A 152 -15.55 -4.10 6.16
C ILE A 152 -14.71 -2.81 6.16
N ASP A 153 -15.35 -1.66 6.00
CA ASP A 153 -14.73 -0.34 6.09
C ASP A 153 -14.06 -0.07 7.46
N LEU A 154 -13.08 0.82 7.45
CA LEU A 154 -12.38 1.25 8.67
C LEU A 154 -13.29 2.02 9.64
N GLU A 155 -14.39 2.61 9.17
CA GLU A 155 -15.33 3.35 10.02
C GLU A 155 -16.01 2.41 11.01
N HIS A 156 -16.41 1.23 10.58
CA HIS A 156 -16.94 0.15 11.41
C HIS A 156 -15.96 -0.20 12.53
N TRP A 157 -14.69 -0.42 12.19
CA TRP A 157 -13.66 -0.78 13.17
C TRP A 157 -13.37 0.33 14.16
N VAL A 158 -13.32 1.58 13.69
CA VAL A 158 -13.10 2.75 14.56
C VAL A 158 -14.28 2.98 15.50
N LYS A 159 -15.51 2.67 15.10
CA LYS A 159 -16.70 2.80 15.96
C LYS A 159 -16.82 1.67 16.98
N ASN A 160 -16.47 0.44 16.59
CA ASN A 160 -16.71 -0.75 17.40
C ASN A 160 -15.54 -1.14 18.30
N ALA A 161 -14.32 -0.72 17.98
CA ALA A 161 -13.18 -0.93 18.87
C ALA A 161 -13.15 0.13 19.97
N ARG A 162 -12.96 -0.31 21.23
CA ARG A 162 -12.83 0.64 22.36
C ARG A 162 -11.48 1.36 22.30
N ASP A 163 -10.45 0.67 21.83
CA ASP A 163 -9.10 1.17 21.62
C ASP A 163 -8.34 0.37 20.54
N LEU A 164 -7.07 0.73 20.29
CA LEU A 164 -6.21 0.00 19.34
C LEU A 164 -5.85 -1.42 19.84
N GLN A 165 -5.98 -1.68 21.13
CA GLN A 165 -5.67 -2.98 21.73
C GLN A 165 -6.76 -4.00 21.41
N ASP A 166 -8.03 -3.57 21.33
CA ASP A 166 -9.11 -4.40 20.79
C ASP A 166 -8.84 -4.78 19.33
N LEU A 167 -8.33 -3.84 18.52
CA LEU A 167 -7.95 -4.12 17.13
C LEU A 167 -6.80 -5.12 17.02
N SER A 168 -5.93 -5.23 18.03
CA SER A 168 -4.85 -6.21 18.04
C SER A 168 -5.35 -7.66 18.12
N LYS A 169 -6.65 -7.90 18.33
CA LYS A 169 -7.25 -9.24 18.22
C LYS A 169 -7.47 -9.66 16.76
N HIS A 170 -7.46 -8.70 15.82
CA HIS A 170 -7.75 -8.95 14.41
C HIS A 170 -6.48 -9.15 13.58
N SER A 171 -6.49 -10.20 12.75
CA SER A 171 -5.32 -10.59 11.94
C SER A 171 -4.87 -9.52 10.95
N TRP A 172 -5.80 -8.80 10.32
CA TRP A 172 -5.50 -7.72 9.39
C TRP A 172 -4.75 -6.57 10.07
N PHE A 173 -5.13 -6.24 11.30
CA PHE A 173 -4.51 -5.16 12.06
C PHE A 173 -3.11 -5.54 12.54
N LYS A 174 -2.94 -6.77 13.07
CA LYS A 174 -1.60 -7.31 13.37
C LYS A 174 -0.69 -7.27 12.14
N THR A 175 -1.23 -7.64 10.98
CA THR A 175 -0.48 -7.64 9.72
C THR A 175 -0.08 -6.23 9.30
N LEU A 176 -0.99 -5.26 9.41
CA LEU A 176 -0.70 -3.84 9.14
C LEU A 176 0.41 -3.31 10.04
N VAL A 177 0.31 -3.53 11.35
CA VAL A 177 1.32 -3.10 12.34
C VAL A 177 2.68 -3.72 12.04
N ASN A 178 2.74 -5.05 11.87
CA ASN A 178 3.99 -5.76 11.55
C ASN A 178 4.62 -5.26 10.25
N LEU A 179 3.79 -4.93 9.24
CA LEU A 179 4.29 -4.41 7.97
C LEU A 179 4.88 -3.01 8.09
N LEU A 180 4.21 -2.13 8.85
CA LEU A 180 4.71 -0.77 9.14
C LEU A 180 6.06 -0.85 9.85
N GLU A 181 6.18 -1.69 10.88
CA GLU A 181 7.42 -1.85 11.64
C GLU A 181 8.55 -2.50 10.84
N LYS A 182 8.23 -3.48 9.99
CA LYS A 182 9.18 -4.05 9.03
C LYS A 182 9.77 -2.99 8.09
N HIS A 183 9.04 -1.90 7.84
CA HIS A 183 9.50 -0.76 7.05
C HIS A 183 10.11 0.37 7.92
N GLY A 184 10.34 0.12 9.21
CA GLY A 184 10.98 1.06 10.13
C GLY A 184 10.07 2.19 10.62
N VAL A 185 8.75 2.03 10.48
CA VAL A 185 7.74 2.95 10.99
C VAL A 185 7.39 2.56 12.43
N ARG A 186 7.55 3.49 13.38
CA ARG A 186 7.18 3.22 14.78
C ARG A 186 5.68 3.25 14.95
N THR A 187 5.12 2.23 15.59
CA THR A 187 3.68 2.14 15.89
C THR A 187 3.41 2.33 17.38
N ARG A 188 2.18 2.74 17.73
CA ARG A 188 1.72 2.93 19.13
C ARG A 188 1.41 1.64 19.84
N THR A 189 1.24 0.54 19.10
CA THR A 189 0.59 -0.66 19.60
C THR A 189 1.54 -1.71 20.17
N LEU A 190 2.85 -1.46 20.14
CA LEU A 190 3.88 -2.45 20.53
C LEU A 190 4.83 -1.97 21.64
N THR A 191 4.29 -1.37 22.70
CA THR A 191 4.76 -1.69 24.06
C THR A 191 3.94 -2.86 24.61
N LEU A 192 3.96 -3.99 23.90
CA LEU A 192 3.52 -5.27 24.46
C LEU A 192 4.78 -5.99 24.91
N LYS A 193 4.99 -6.03 26.23
CA LYS A 193 6.02 -6.82 26.88
C LYS A 193 5.99 -8.25 26.31
N THR A 194 7.06 -8.66 25.66
CA THR A 194 7.46 -10.07 25.58
C THR A 194 7.70 -10.61 26.99
#